data_AF-A0A1X7SRB5-F1
#
_entry.id   AF-A0A1X7SRB5-F1
#
_cell.length_a   1.000
_cell.length_b   1.000
_cell.length_c   1.000
_cell.angle_alpha   90.00
_cell.angle_beta   90.00
_cell.angle_gamma   90.00
#
_symmetry.space_group_name_H-M   'P 1'
#
loop_
_entity.id
_entity.type
_entity.pdbx_description
1 polymer ?
#
loop_
_entity_poly.entity_id
_entity_poly.type
_entity_poly.pdbx_seq_one_letter_code
_entity_poly.pdbx_strand_id
1 'polypeptide(L)'
;HVSSLNLVDKNCGLQIFNLGAGRGYSVLEVISGMKKASGRELAYKVVGRREGDVPVSYSDASKAEREMGWKALKDIEEMCADAWRWQVKNPQGYINKK
;
A
#
# COMPACT_ATOMS: atom_id res chain seq x y z
N HIS A 1 2.54 7.58 11.27
CA HIS A 1 3.37 7.85 12.46
C HIS A 1 3.12 9.25 13.00
N VAL A 2 3.39 10.33 12.25
CA VAL A 2 3.15 11.71 12.74
C VAL A 2 1.72 11.95 13.24
N SER A 3 0.69 11.43 12.55
CA SER A 3 -0.71 11.59 12.97
C SER A 3 -1.04 11.00 14.35
N SER A 4 -0.25 10.05 14.88
CA SER A 4 -0.50 9.52 16.22
C SER A 4 -0.10 10.48 17.34
N LEU A 5 0.68 11.52 17.05
CA LEU A 5 1.03 12.56 18.02
C LEU A 5 -0.22 13.28 18.56
N ASN A 6 -1.27 13.40 17.74
CA ASN A 6 -2.57 13.95 18.14
C ASN A 6 -3.23 13.22 19.33
N LEU A 7 -2.78 12.01 19.66
CA LEU A 7 -3.27 11.22 20.77
C LEU A 7 -2.37 11.27 22.00
N VAL A 8 -1.08 11.60 21.82
CA VAL A 8 -0.11 11.70 22.91
C VAL A 8 -0.52 12.81 23.88
N ASP A 9 -0.99 13.94 23.36
CA ASP A 9 -1.51 15.07 24.17
C ASP A 9 -2.75 14.69 25.00
N LYS A 10 -3.38 13.55 24.71
CA LYS A 10 -4.55 13.03 25.43
C LYS A 10 -4.18 11.98 26.48
N ASN A 11 -2.90 11.81 26.81
CA ASN A 11 -2.40 10.79 27.75
C ASN A 11 -2.82 9.36 27.34
N CYS A 12 -2.86 9.08 26.03
CA CYS A 12 -3.19 7.75 25.55
C CYS A 12 -2.03 6.80 25.92
N GLY A 13 -2.30 5.76 26.70
CA GLY A 13 -1.33 4.70 26.95
C GLY A 13 -1.02 3.89 25.66
N LEU A 14 -0.97 2.57 25.77
CA LEU A 14 -0.85 1.72 24.58
C LEU A 14 -2.08 1.86 23.67
N GLN A 15 -1.85 2.15 22.39
CA GLN A 15 -2.88 2.15 21.36
C GLN A 15 -2.44 1.34 20.14
N ILE A 16 -3.36 0.53 19.63
CA ILE A 16 -3.15 -0.32 18.45
C ILE A 16 -4.08 0.17 17.35
N PHE A 17 -3.54 0.31 16.13
CA PHE A 17 -4.27 0.79 14.95
C PHE A 17 -3.89 -0.04 13.73
N ASN A 18 -4.89 -0.34 12.89
CA ASN A 18 -4.65 -0.77 11.53
C ASN A 18 -4.42 0.46 10.65
N LEU A 19 -3.39 0.42 9.82
CA LEU A 19 -3.12 1.44 8.82
C LEU A 19 -3.21 0.81 7.43
N GLY A 20 -4.29 1.11 6.73
CA GLY A 20 -4.50 0.68 5.35
C GLY A 20 -5.70 1.38 4.74
N ALA A 21 -5.91 1.18 3.44
CA ALA A 21 -6.91 1.91 2.67
C ALA A 21 -8.35 1.43 2.89
N GLY A 22 -8.58 0.34 3.64
CA GLY A 22 -9.92 -0.23 3.80
C GLY A 22 -10.41 -1.04 2.59
N ARG A 23 -9.76 -0.87 1.44
CA ARG A 23 -10.09 -1.56 0.19
C ARG A 23 -9.02 -2.59 -0.16
N GLY A 24 -9.44 -3.84 -0.34
CA GLY A 24 -8.62 -4.88 -0.95
C GLY A 24 -8.59 -4.73 -2.47
N TYR A 25 -7.44 -5.04 -3.07
CA TYR A 25 -7.28 -5.17 -4.52
C TYR A 25 -6.79 -6.58 -4.83
N SER A 26 -7.39 -7.20 -5.84
CA SER A 26 -6.93 -8.47 -6.38
C SER A 26 -5.58 -8.31 -7.10
N VAL A 27 -4.87 -9.42 -7.29
CA VAL A 27 -3.62 -9.45 -8.08
C VAL A 27 -3.85 -8.90 -9.49
N LEU A 28 -5.00 -9.21 -10.11
CA LEU A 28 -5.32 -8.75 -11.46
C LEU A 28 -5.60 -7.25 -11.53
N GLU A 29 -6.22 -6.66 -10.50
CA GLU A 29 -6.39 -5.20 -10.41
C GLU A 29 -5.04 -4.48 -10.32
N VAL A 30 -4.10 -5.02 -9.53
CA VAL A 30 -2.74 -4.46 -9.44
C VAL A 30 -2.01 -4.54 -10.79
N ILE A 31 -2.11 -5.68 -11.48
CA ILE A 31 -1.52 -5.84 -12.83
C ILE A 31 -2.13 -4.82 -13.80
N SER A 32 -3.45 -4.64 -13.76
CA SER A 32 -4.15 -3.65 -14.59
C SER A 32 -3.68 -2.22 -14.31
N GLY A 33 -3.60 -1.83 -13.03
CA GLY A 33 -3.09 -0.52 -12.62
C GLY A 33 -1.66 -0.27 -13.07
N MET A 34 -0.79 -1.28 -12.96
CA MET A 34 0.60 -1.19 -13.41
C MET A 34 0.73 -1.15 -14.93
N LYS A 35 -0.11 -1.88 -15.67
CA LYS A 35 -0.19 -1.82 -17.14
C LYS A 35 -0.54 -0.40 -17.59
N LYS A 36 -1.54 0.22 -16.95
CA LYS A 36 -1.92 1.62 -17.20
C LYS A 36 -0.78 2.58 -16.89
N ALA A 37 -0.14 2.43 -15.72
CA ALA A 37 0.96 3.29 -15.27
C ALA A 37 2.20 3.21 -16.18
N SER A 38 2.53 2.01 -16.65
CA SER A 38 3.73 1.78 -17.47
C SER A 38 3.52 2.02 -18.96
N GLY A 39 2.26 1.99 -19.43
CA GLY A 39 1.92 2.02 -20.86
C GLY A 39 2.42 0.77 -21.60
N ARG A 40 2.67 -0.33 -20.88
CA ARG A 40 3.26 -1.57 -21.41
C ARG A 40 2.43 -2.79 -21.04
N GLU A 41 2.43 -3.77 -21.92
CA GLU A 41 1.92 -5.10 -21.58
C GLU A 41 2.79 -5.74 -20.50
N LEU A 42 2.14 -6.36 -19.51
CA LEU A 42 2.79 -7.07 -18.42
C LEU A 42 2.57 -8.57 -18.61
N ALA A 43 3.63 -9.29 -18.94
CA ALA A 43 3.58 -10.74 -19.02
C ALA A 43 3.45 -11.34 -17.62
N TYR A 44 2.45 -12.20 -17.42
CA TYR A 44 2.29 -12.99 -16.20
C TYR A 44 1.77 -14.39 -16.54
N LYS A 45 1.95 -15.34 -15.61
CA LYS A 45 1.44 -16.69 -15.71
C LYS A 45 0.77 -17.04 -14.39
N VAL A 46 -0.43 -17.63 -14.47
CA VAL A 46 -1.08 -18.20 -13.28
C VAL A 46 -0.33 -19.48 -12.89
N VAL A 47 0.14 -19.51 -11.65
CA VAL A 47 0.85 -20.65 -11.06
C VAL A 47 0.07 -21.19 -9.86
N GLY A 48 0.53 -22.30 -9.28
CA GLY A 48 -0.06 -22.85 -8.06
C GLY A 48 -0.06 -21.86 -6.90
N ARG A 49 -0.91 -22.09 -5.90
CA ARG A 49 -0.95 -21.26 -4.69
C ARG A 49 0.38 -21.35 -3.95
N ARG A 50 0.87 -20.21 -3.47
CA ARG A 50 1.99 -20.17 -2.53
C ARG A 50 1.48 -20.60 -1.15
N GLU A 51 2.18 -21.53 -0.52
CA GLU A 51 1.84 -22.00 0.82
C GLU A 51 1.86 -20.83 1.82
N GLY A 52 0.84 -20.75 2.68
CA GLY A 52 0.66 -19.66 3.64
C GLY A 52 -0.12 -18.44 3.12
N ASP A 53 -0.40 -18.32 1.82
CA ASP A 53 -1.22 -17.22 1.31
C ASP A 53 -2.70 -17.42 1.68
N VAL A 54 -3.29 -16.42 2.34
CA VAL A 54 -4.74 -16.34 2.56
C VAL A 54 -5.44 -15.75 1.32
N PRO A 55 -6.70 -16.14 1.02
CA PRO A 55 -7.39 -15.66 -0.18
C PRO A 55 -7.66 -14.15 -0.22
N VAL A 56 -7.99 -13.55 0.94
CA VAL A 56 -8.32 -12.12 1.07
C VAL A 56 -7.88 -11.63 2.45
N SER A 57 -7.21 -10.48 2.49
CA SER A 57 -6.88 -9.77 3.72
C SER A 57 -6.81 -8.26 3.43
N TYR A 58 -7.56 -7.47 4.18
CA TYR A 58 -7.52 -6.00 4.13
C TYR A 58 -7.86 -5.44 5.52
N SER A 59 -7.47 -4.19 5.76
CA SER A 59 -7.56 -3.54 7.07
C SER A 59 -8.91 -2.85 7.28
N ASP A 60 -9.53 -2.96 8.45
CA ASP A 60 -10.46 -1.93 8.93
C ASP A 60 -9.66 -0.80 9.61
N ALA A 61 -9.57 0.36 8.96
CA ALA A 61 -8.85 1.54 9.44
C ALA A 61 -9.76 2.58 10.12
N SER A 62 -11.02 2.25 10.40
CA SER A 62 -12.00 3.19 10.97
C SER A 62 -11.55 3.77 12.32
N LYS A 63 -10.80 2.99 13.12
CA LYS A 63 -10.23 3.48 14.38
C LYS A 63 -9.24 4.62 14.15
N ALA A 64 -8.36 4.49 13.16
CA ALA A 64 -7.36 5.49 12.84
C ALA A 64 -7.99 6.80 12.31
N GLU A 65 -9.06 6.68 11.51
CA GLU A 65 -9.83 7.83 11.03
C GLU A 65 -10.52 8.57 12.19
N ARG A 66 -11.22 7.86 13.07
CA ARG A 66 -11.93 8.48 14.20
C ARG A 66 -11.01 9.12 15.23
N GLU A 67 -9.92 8.44 15.59
CA GLU A 67 -9.09 8.85 16.74
C GLU A 67 -7.95 9.79 16.35
N MET A 68 -7.32 9.58 15.19
CA MET A 68 -6.17 10.37 14.72
C MET A 68 -6.52 11.33 13.57
N GLY A 69 -7.73 11.24 13.01
CA GLY A 69 -8.07 11.92 11.76
C GLY A 69 -7.30 11.40 10.56
N TRP A 70 -6.72 10.19 10.65
CA TRP A 70 -5.84 9.64 9.62
C TRP A 70 -6.61 8.76 8.64
N LYS A 71 -6.33 8.94 7.33
CA LYS A 71 -6.89 8.12 6.26
C LYS A 71 -5.88 7.98 5.12
N ALA A 72 -5.85 6.81 4.47
CA ALA A 72 -5.11 6.64 3.23
C ALA A 72 -5.86 7.36 2.10
N LEU A 73 -5.15 8.22 1.36
CA LEU A 73 -5.76 9.08 0.34
C LEU A 73 -5.54 8.59 -1.09
N LYS A 74 -4.50 7.77 -1.31
CA LYS A 74 -4.11 7.32 -2.65
C LYS A 74 -4.85 6.05 -3.03
N ASP A 75 -5.32 6.00 -4.28
CA ASP A 75 -5.87 4.79 -4.87
C ASP A 75 -4.79 3.90 -5.53
N ILE A 76 -5.22 2.76 -6.07
CA ILE A 76 -4.31 1.81 -6.73
C ILE A 76 -3.64 2.39 -7.98
N GLU A 77 -4.29 3.30 -8.70
CA GLU A 77 -3.72 3.89 -9.92
C GLU A 77 -2.57 4.83 -9.56
N GLU A 78 -2.78 5.70 -8.56
CA GLU A 78 -1.74 6.58 -8.03
C GLU A 78 -0.56 5.79 -7.45
N MET A 79 -0.84 4.72 -6.70
CA MET A 79 0.17 3.83 -6.16
C MET A 79 1.02 3.19 -7.27
N CYS A 80 0.38 2.65 -8.32
CA CYS A 80 1.07 2.07 -9.46
C CYS A 80 1.88 3.12 -10.24
N ALA A 81 1.34 4.32 -10.44
CA ALA A 81 2.01 5.42 -11.14
C ALA A 81 3.26 5.90 -10.40
N ASP A 82 3.18 6.08 -9.08
CA ASP A 82 4.32 6.47 -8.25
C ASP A 82 5.39 5.37 -8.22
N ALA A 83 4.98 4.10 -8.09
CA ALA A 83 5.89 2.96 -8.14
C ALA A 83 6.62 2.85 -9.49
N TRP A 84 5.91 3.03 -10.60
CA TRP A 84 6.52 3.03 -11.92
C TRP A 84 7.48 4.22 -12.12
N ARG A 85 7.08 5.42 -11.67
CA ARG A 85 7.95 6.61 -11.72
C ARG A 85 9.26 6.38 -10.98
N TRP A 86 9.21 5.73 -9.81
CA TRP A 86 10.41 5.35 -9.06
C TRP A 86 11.25 4.35 -9.85
N GLN A 87 10.66 3.27 -10.37
CA GLN A 87 11.36 2.22 -11.10
C GLN A 87 12.05 2.74 -12.37
N VAL A 88 11.42 3.65 -13.11
CA VAL A 88 12.01 4.28 -14.30
C VAL A 88 13.23 5.13 -13.93
N LYS A 89 13.15 5.88 -12.82
CA LYS A 89 14.26 6.75 -12.37
C LYS A 89 15.39 5.96 -11.70
N ASN A 90 15.08 4.79 -11.14
CA ASN A 90 16.00 3.97 -10.34
C ASN A 90 15.92 2.51 -10.82
N PRO A 91 16.33 2.22 -12.07
CA PRO A 91 16.18 0.89 -12.64
C PRO A 91 16.93 -0.20 -11.86
N GLN A 92 17.99 0.18 -11.15
CA GLN A 92 18.80 -0.70 -10.31
C GLN A 92 18.58 -0.46 -8.81
N GLY A 93 17.50 0.24 -8.45
CA GLY A 93 17.23 0.64 -7.06
C GLY A 93 18.23 1.67 -6.53
N TYR A 94 18.46 1.66 -5.22
CA TYR A 94 19.42 2.56 -4.58
C TYR A 94 20.85 2.10 -4.86
N ILE A 95 21.72 3.05 -5.21
CA ILE A 95 23.16 2.78 -5.32
C ILE A 95 23.73 2.67 -3.91
N ASN A 96 24.22 1.49 -3.54
CA ASN A 96 25.02 1.34 -2.33
C ASN A 96 26.34 2.09 -2.52
N LYS A 97 26.47 3.25 -1.87
CA LYS A 97 27.80 3.84 -1.62
C LYS A 97 28.42 3.04 -0.47
N LYS A 98 29.37 2.18 -0.78
CA LYS A 98 30.33 1.66 0.20
C LYS A 98 31.31 2.76 0.58
#